data_AF-A0AB33T0U7-F1
#
_entry.id   AF-A0AB33T0U7-F1
#
_cell.length_a   1.000
_cell.length_b   1.000
_cell.length_c   1.000
_cell.angle_alpha   90.00
_cell.angle_beta   90.00
_cell.angle_gamma   90.00
#
_symmetry.space_group_name_H-M   'P 1'
#
loop_
_entity.id
_entity.type
_entity.pdbx_description
1 polymer ?
#
loop_
_entity_poly.entity_id
_entity_poly.type
_entity_poly.pdbx_seq_one_letter_code
_entity_poly.pdbx_strand_id
1 'polypeptide(L)'
;MNPFLILDKPMLRIGVSILAALMLAGCTHNQDGTNSSASTTSQPPIPFTGLTQDLRIVWSAGPGIDLLSGPAVIIRAYRESYIVGGLMASPKFYYPGFEHAVPPNGRKGRDLAIRPYVAGDPDLKESGFQVTTPVVGTWRQHILSLTGDDNAGYTAIVCNWDYGTGVQQSDGQYSYEYRPRPNLTPSISTGTGPLRITLKPPSSNPATAPQHGSAPSPTADVFGGWRILTADHLNTDIWMDEPNDWPREKFYQDNKACIAESPDPYEKRLFYITGKHPKSDYPTLPAEPGWPAAGT
;
A
#
# COMPACT_ATOMS: atom_id res chain seq x y z
N MET A 1 -38.45 16.16 43.06
CA MET A 1 -39.82 16.04 43.62
C MET A 1 -40.55 14.94 42.85
N ASN A 2 -41.43 14.20 43.51
CA ASN A 2 -41.91 12.88 43.08
C ASN A 2 -43.33 12.99 42.40
N PRO A 3 -44.00 11.90 41.97
CA PRO A 3 -44.15 11.62 40.54
C PRO A 3 -45.61 11.40 40.10
N PHE A 4 -45.84 10.98 38.84
CA PHE A 4 -47.12 10.40 38.42
C PHE A 4 -47.07 8.87 38.29
N LEU A 5 -47.99 8.28 39.04
CA LEU A 5 -48.35 6.87 39.27
C LEU A 5 -48.89 6.17 37.98
N ILE A 6 -48.55 4.90 37.68
CA ILE A 6 -49.22 3.60 38.07
C ILE A 6 -50.53 3.32 37.27
N LEU A 7 -50.96 2.11 36.84
CA LEU A 7 -50.89 0.69 37.28
C LEU A 7 -50.95 -0.24 36.01
N ASP A 8 -50.11 -1.27 35.81
CA ASP A 8 -50.36 -2.74 35.96
C ASP A 8 -51.46 -3.40 35.07
N LYS A 9 -51.17 -4.43 34.23
CA LYS A 9 -51.12 -5.93 34.47
C LYS A 9 -52.51 -6.62 34.48
N PRO A 10 -52.68 -7.96 34.26
CA PRO A 10 -51.71 -9.06 34.46
C PRO A 10 -51.65 -10.20 33.40
N MET A 11 -50.82 -11.22 33.69
CA MET A 11 -50.71 -12.52 32.98
C MET A 11 -51.88 -13.47 33.26
N LEU A 12 -52.07 -14.47 32.38
CA LEU A 12 -52.31 -15.86 32.82
C LEU A 12 -51.78 -16.90 31.81
N ARG A 13 -51.39 -18.09 32.30
CA ARG A 13 -50.86 -19.27 31.55
C ARG A 13 -51.88 -20.43 31.57
N ILE A 14 -51.48 -21.58 31.00
CA ILE A 14 -52.11 -22.94 30.99
C ILE A 14 -52.92 -23.17 29.68
N GLY A 15 -52.87 -24.32 28.99
CA GLY A 15 -52.30 -25.64 29.33
C GLY A 15 -51.87 -26.49 28.12
N VAL A 16 -51.88 -27.82 28.27
CA VAL A 16 -50.99 -28.78 27.56
C VAL A 16 -51.74 -29.86 26.74
N SER A 17 -51.12 -30.26 25.62
CA SER A 17 -51.30 -31.51 24.82
C SER A 17 -52.61 -31.79 24.07
N ILE A 18 -52.47 -32.22 22.80
CA ILE A 18 -52.79 -33.59 22.34
C ILE A 18 -52.08 -33.88 21.00
N LEU A 19 -51.73 -35.15 20.79
CA LEU A 19 -51.04 -35.69 19.62
C LEU A 19 -52.01 -35.94 18.45
N ALA A 20 -51.65 -35.57 17.23
CA ALA A 20 -52.29 -36.10 16.01
C ALA A 20 -51.29 -36.14 14.85
N ALA A 21 -50.68 -37.30 14.64
CA ALA A 21 -49.92 -37.60 13.42
C ALA A 21 -50.78 -38.48 12.53
N LEU A 22 -51.10 -38.00 11.32
CA LEU A 22 -51.57 -38.86 10.23
C LEU A 22 -51.22 -38.20 8.88
N MET A 23 -50.28 -38.84 8.19
CA MET A 23 -49.84 -38.48 6.85
C MET A 23 -50.95 -38.72 5.83
N LEU A 24 -51.21 -37.76 4.94
CA LEU A 24 -51.56 -38.05 3.55
C LEU A 24 -50.80 -37.08 2.65
N ALA A 25 -50.11 -37.65 1.66
CA ALA A 25 -49.21 -36.91 0.77
C ALA A 25 -49.97 -36.20 -0.36
N GLY A 26 -49.39 -35.14 -0.90
CA GLY A 26 -49.80 -34.56 -2.18
C GLY A 26 -49.96 -33.04 -2.17
N CYS A 27 -48.85 -32.31 -2.18
CA CYS A 27 -48.83 -30.93 -2.66
C CYS A 27 -47.76 -30.77 -3.74
N THR A 28 -48.23 -30.33 -4.91
CA THR A 28 -47.48 -30.07 -6.14
C THR A 28 -46.32 -29.08 -5.90
N HIS A 29 -45.22 -29.29 -6.62
CA HIS A 29 -44.04 -28.42 -6.59
C HIS A 29 -44.35 -27.05 -7.18
N ASN A 30 -44.76 -26.09 -6.33
CA ASN A 30 -44.75 -24.67 -6.69
C ASN A 30 -43.30 -24.17 -6.62
N GLN A 31 -42.82 -23.63 -7.74
CA GLN A 31 -41.59 -22.84 -7.77
C GLN A 31 -41.86 -21.49 -7.11
N ASP A 32 -41.61 -21.39 -5.80
CA ASP A 32 -41.48 -20.08 -5.19
C ASP A 32 -40.28 -19.36 -5.80
N GLY A 33 -40.54 -18.15 -6.29
CA GLY A 33 -39.55 -17.28 -6.92
C GLY A 33 -38.47 -16.89 -5.92
N THR A 34 -37.43 -17.70 -5.83
CA THR A 34 -36.21 -17.36 -5.10
C THR A 34 -35.56 -16.19 -5.82
N ASN A 35 -35.58 -15.03 -5.16
CA ASN A 35 -34.75 -13.90 -5.53
C ASN A 35 -33.31 -14.38 -5.62
N SER A 36 -32.82 -14.58 -6.85
CA SER A 36 -31.41 -14.87 -7.12
C SER A 36 -30.62 -13.61 -6.82
N SER A 37 -30.31 -13.41 -5.53
CA SER A 37 -29.21 -12.58 -5.11
C SER A 37 -27.95 -13.18 -5.72
N ALA A 38 -27.57 -12.65 -6.89
CA ALA A 38 -26.42 -13.08 -7.64
C ALA A 38 -25.20 -12.90 -6.76
N SER A 39 -24.76 -14.01 -6.15
CA SER A 39 -23.55 -14.07 -5.34
C SER A 39 -22.38 -13.90 -6.28
N THR A 40 -22.09 -12.64 -6.59
CA THR A 40 -20.90 -12.22 -7.30
C THR A 40 -19.72 -12.58 -6.41
N THR A 41 -19.14 -13.74 -6.70
CA THR A 41 -17.83 -14.15 -6.22
C THR A 41 -16.81 -13.23 -6.89
N SER A 42 -16.76 -11.97 -6.43
CA SER A 42 -15.76 -11.01 -6.89
C SER A 42 -14.41 -11.58 -6.48
N GLN A 43 -13.60 -11.99 -7.45
CA GLN A 43 -12.20 -12.29 -7.20
C GLN A 43 -11.56 -11.07 -6.50
N PRO A 44 -10.59 -11.29 -5.59
CA PRO A 44 -9.87 -10.16 -5.00
C PRO A 44 -9.26 -9.32 -6.13
N PRO A 45 -9.33 -7.98 -6.04
CA PRO A 45 -8.73 -7.11 -7.05
C PRO A 45 -7.23 -7.37 -7.17
N ILE A 46 -6.74 -7.31 -8.40
CA ILE A 46 -5.33 -7.56 -8.71
C ILE A 46 -4.58 -6.21 -8.64
N PRO A 47 -3.37 -6.14 -8.06
CA PRO A 47 -2.56 -4.92 -8.10
C PRO A 47 -2.35 -4.41 -9.54
N PHE A 48 -2.27 -3.08 -9.71
CA PHE A 48 -2.20 -2.43 -11.02
C PHE A 48 -3.38 -2.74 -11.95
N THR A 49 -4.60 -2.69 -11.40
CA THR A 49 -5.86 -2.72 -12.16
C THR A 49 -6.76 -1.56 -11.76
N GLY A 50 -7.83 -1.31 -12.52
CA GLY A 50 -8.76 -0.20 -12.26
C GLY A 50 -8.05 1.15 -12.32
N LEU A 51 -8.12 1.93 -11.23
CA LEU A 51 -7.51 3.26 -11.16
C LEU A 51 -5.98 3.25 -11.31
N THR A 52 -5.31 2.11 -11.09
CA THR A 52 -3.84 1.98 -11.20
C THR A 52 -3.40 1.18 -12.43
N GLN A 53 -4.30 0.88 -13.38
CA GLN A 53 -3.97 0.06 -14.56
C GLN A 53 -2.87 0.66 -15.47
N ASP A 54 -2.78 2.00 -15.50
CA ASP A 54 -1.82 2.78 -16.27
C ASP A 54 -0.66 3.31 -15.42
N LEU A 55 -0.55 2.88 -14.15
CA LEU A 55 0.58 3.18 -13.27
C LEU A 55 1.58 2.02 -13.28
N ARG A 56 2.88 2.29 -13.36
CA ARG A 56 3.92 1.27 -13.11
C ARG A 56 4.96 1.79 -12.14
N ILE A 57 5.53 0.88 -11.36
CA ILE A 57 6.67 1.15 -10.50
C ILE A 57 7.93 0.63 -11.21
N VAL A 58 8.97 1.47 -11.26
CA VAL A 58 10.25 1.17 -11.89
C VAL A 58 11.38 1.42 -10.90
N TRP A 59 12.35 0.51 -10.90
CA TRP A 59 13.45 0.50 -9.94
C TRP A 59 14.80 0.75 -10.58
N SER A 60 15.68 1.31 -9.77
CA SER A 60 17.13 1.30 -9.97
C SER A 60 17.79 1.06 -8.61
N ALA A 61 19.11 0.91 -8.57
CA ALA A 61 19.85 0.79 -7.32
C ALA A 61 21.26 1.37 -7.43
N GLY A 62 21.86 1.69 -6.30
CA GLY A 62 23.25 2.09 -6.19
C GLY A 62 24.21 0.94 -6.54
N PRO A 63 25.50 1.24 -6.76
CA PRO A 63 26.49 0.26 -7.19
C PRO A 63 26.58 -0.97 -6.27
N GLY A 64 26.58 -2.16 -6.86
CA GLY A 64 26.73 -3.44 -6.13
C GLY A 64 25.46 -4.00 -5.49
N ILE A 65 24.31 -3.33 -5.61
CA ILE A 65 23.03 -3.82 -5.11
C ILE A 65 22.32 -4.61 -6.23
N ASP A 66 22.16 -5.92 -6.05
CA ASP A 66 21.32 -6.74 -6.93
C ASP A 66 19.84 -6.53 -6.60
N LEU A 67 19.04 -6.07 -7.57
CA LEU A 67 17.58 -5.91 -7.43
C LEU A 67 16.80 -7.22 -7.52
N LEU A 68 17.41 -8.29 -8.02
CA LEU A 68 16.72 -9.53 -8.38
C LEU A 68 16.76 -10.60 -7.28
N SER A 69 17.58 -10.43 -6.23
CA SER A 69 17.69 -11.40 -5.14
C SER A 69 17.72 -10.78 -3.73
N GLY A 70 17.59 -11.64 -2.72
CA GLY A 70 17.81 -11.29 -1.31
C GLY A 70 16.96 -10.11 -0.80
N PRO A 71 17.51 -9.25 0.08
CA PRO A 71 16.74 -8.18 0.72
C PRO A 71 16.18 -7.12 -0.26
N ALA A 72 16.80 -6.89 -1.42
CA ALA A 72 16.31 -5.91 -2.40
C ALA A 72 14.95 -6.28 -2.99
N VAL A 73 14.70 -7.57 -3.24
CA VAL A 73 13.40 -8.12 -3.64
C VAL A 73 12.31 -7.82 -2.61
N ILE A 74 12.65 -7.94 -1.32
CA ILE A 74 11.72 -7.73 -0.21
C ILE A 74 11.38 -6.25 -0.07
N ILE A 75 12.38 -5.37 -0.26
CA ILE A 75 12.20 -3.92 -0.29
C ILE A 75 11.31 -3.51 -1.48
N ARG A 76 11.52 -4.10 -2.67
CA ARG A 76 10.67 -3.93 -3.85
C ARG A 76 9.22 -4.30 -3.56
N ALA A 77 8.99 -5.55 -3.14
CA ALA A 77 7.68 -6.08 -2.81
C ALA A 77 6.95 -5.24 -1.74
N TYR A 78 7.67 -4.83 -0.70
CA TYR A 78 7.15 -3.97 0.36
C TYR A 78 6.67 -2.63 -0.19
N ARG A 79 7.52 -1.90 -0.93
CA ARG A 79 7.18 -0.57 -1.45
C ARG A 79 6.08 -0.61 -2.50
N GLU A 80 6.11 -1.58 -3.40
CA GLU A 80 5.08 -1.71 -4.44
C GLU A 80 3.71 -2.04 -3.83
N SER A 81 3.65 -3.00 -2.91
CA SER A 81 2.44 -3.35 -2.15
C SER A 81 1.92 -2.18 -1.30
N TYR A 82 2.83 -1.43 -0.66
CA TYR A 82 2.51 -0.22 0.10
C TYR A 82 1.84 0.85 -0.78
N ILE A 83 2.44 1.14 -1.94
CA ILE A 83 1.97 2.18 -2.86
C ILE A 83 0.59 1.82 -3.41
N VAL A 84 0.41 0.61 -3.98
CA VAL A 84 -0.88 0.24 -4.58
C VAL A 84 -1.97 0.06 -3.51
N GLY A 85 -1.64 -0.50 -2.34
CA GLY A 85 -2.58 -0.62 -1.22
C GLY A 85 -3.07 0.71 -0.66
N GLY A 86 -2.19 1.71 -0.58
CA GLY A 86 -2.53 3.07 -0.13
C GLY A 86 -3.30 3.88 -1.17
N LEU A 87 -2.87 3.84 -2.43
CA LEU A 87 -3.60 4.45 -3.56
C LEU A 87 -5.04 3.92 -3.63
N MET A 88 -5.24 2.62 -3.44
CA MET A 88 -6.58 2.01 -3.47
C MET A 88 -7.29 1.98 -2.11
N ALA A 89 -6.69 2.57 -1.06
CA ALA A 89 -7.15 2.54 0.33
C ALA A 89 -7.65 1.15 0.79
N SER A 90 -6.99 0.07 0.40
CA SER A 90 -7.52 -1.28 0.63
C SER A 90 -6.45 -2.35 0.72
N PRO A 91 -6.47 -3.21 1.76
CA PRO A 91 -5.51 -4.31 1.91
C PRO A 91 -5.68 -5.38 0.82
N LYS A 92 -6.80 -5.37 0.09
CA LYS A 92 -7.04 -6.29 -1.03
C LYS A 92 -6.06 -6.12 -2.19
N PHE A 93 -5.39 -4.97 -2.29
CA PHE A 93 -4.38 -4.69 -3.31
C PHE A 93 -2.94 -4.92 -2.80
N TYR A 94 -2.78 -5.44 -1.59
CA TYR A 94 -1.47 -5.87 -1.12
C TYR A 94 -0.96 -7.08 -1.90
N TYR A 95 0.36 -7.18 -2.01
CA TYR A 95 1.01 -8.36 -2.55
C TYR A 95 0.80 -9.55 -1.61
N PRO A 96 0.70 -10.79 -2.14
CA PRO A 96 0.65 -11.98 -1.31
C PRO A 96 1.80 -11.97 -0.29
N GLY A 97 1.44 -12.12 0.98
CA GLY A 97 2.39 -12.16 2.10
C GLY A 97 2.70 -10.82 2.80
N PHE A 98 2.24 -9.68 2.28
CA PHE A 98 2.50 -8.38 2.92
C PHE A 98 1.97 -8.31 4.36
N GLU A 99 0.78 -8.85 4.62
CA GLU A 99 0.13 -8.74 5.94
C GLU A 99 0.82 -9.54 7.06
N HIS A 100 1.58 -10.59 6.75
CA HIS A 100 2.38 -11.28 7.76
C HIS A 100 3.82 -10.76 7.81
N ALA A 101 4.32 -10.18 6.72
CA ALA A 101 5.67 -9.62 6.63
C ALA A 101 5.79 -8.24 7.31
N VAL A 102 4.75 -7.41 7.24
CA VAL A 102 4.71 -6.05 7.78
C VAL A 102 3.79 -6.00 9.01
N PRO A 103 4.21 -5.49 10.18
CA PRO A 103 3.30 -5.33 11.32
C PRO A 103 2.17 -4.33 11.01
N PRO A 104 1.02 -4.37 11.71
CA PRO A 104 -0.02 -3.36 11.59
C PRO A 104 0.43 -2.02 12.20
N ASN A 105 -0.16 -0.92 11.70
CA ASN A 105 -0.01 0.41 12.27
C ASN A 105 -0.55 0.48 13.71
N GLY A 106 -0.06 1.44 14.50
CA GLY A 106 -0.48 1.67 15.89
C GLY A 106 0.29 0.82 16.92
N ARG A 107 1.47 0.29 16.58
CA ARG A 107 2.36 -0.31 17.59
C ARG A 107 2.94 0.77 18.51
N LYS A 108 3.33 0.37 19.73
CA LYS A 108 4.08 1.25 20.65
C LYS A 108 5.48 1.51 20.08
N GLY A 109 5.82 2.77 19.84
CA GLY A 109 7.08 3.22 19.23
C GLY A 109 6.86 3.91 17.87
N ARG A 110 7.93 4.13 17.11
CA ARG A 110 7.91 4.79 15.79
C ARG A 110 7.14 3.93 14.81
N ASP A 111 5.95 4.41 14.52
CA ASP A 111 5.07 3.84 13.51
C ASP A 111 4.68 4.96 12.53
N LEU A 112 5.63 5.32 11.66
CA LEU A 112 5.46 6.37 10.65
C LEU A 112 4.65 5.84 9.45
N ALA A 113 3.48 5.25 9.75
CA ALA A 113 2.63 4.48 8.86
C ALA A 113 3.41 3.40 8.11
N ILE A 114 3.84 2.35 8.84
CA ILE A 114 4.62 1.24 8.25
C ILE A 114 3.80 0.41 7.24
N ARG A 115 2.47 0.37 7.40
CA ARG A 115 1.50 0.05 6.34
C ARG A 115 0.84 1.35 5.84
N PRO A 116 0.39 1.40 4.58
CA PRO A 116 -0.42 2.53 4.15
C PRO A 116 -1.76 2.50 4.90
N TYR A 117 -2.33 3.68 5.13
CA TYR A 117 -3.68 3.78 5.67
C TYR A 117 -4.72 3.27 4.65
N VAL A 118 -5.74 2.58 5.13
CA VAL A 118 -6.81 1.98 4.33
C VAL A 118 -8.20 2.43 4.80
N ALA A 119 -9.23 2.17 3.99
CA ALA A 119 -10.61 2.56 4.27
C ALA A 119 -11.09 2.01 5.63
N GLY A 120 -11.31 2.93 6.57
CA GLY A 120 -11.66 2.62 7.96
C GLY A 120 -10.64 3.15 8.98
N ASP A 121 -9.40 3.38 8.57
CA ASP A 121 -8.38 3.98 9.43
C ASP A 121 -8.68 5.47 9.69
N PRO A 122 -8.51 5.97 10.94
CA PRO A 122 -8.83 7.35 11.29
C PRO A 122 -7.92 8.36 10.55
N ASP A 123 -6.65 8.01 10.36
CA ASP A 123 -5.65 8.92 9.79
C ASP A 123 -5.65 8.95 8.25
N LEU A 124 -6.43 8.09 7.58
CA LEU A 124 -6.50 7.99 6.11
C LEU A 124 -6.76 9.35 5.44
N LYS A 125 -7.56 10.20 6.07
CA LYS A 125 -7.93 11.52 5.55
C LYS A 125 -6.79 12.55 5.64
N GLU A 126 -5.93 12.45 6.65
CA GLU A 126 -4.92 13.47 6.97
C GLU A 126 -3.52 13.06 6.51
N SER A 127 -3.22 11.76 6.56
CA SER A 127 -1.91 11.16 6.32
C SER A 127 -1.93 10.04 5.26
N GLY A 128 -3.11 9.64 4.78
CA GLY A 128 -3.26 8.70 3.67
C GLY A 128 -3.13 9.37 2.29
N PHE A 129 -3.10 8.54 1.25
CA PHE A 129 -2.86 8.98 -0.14
C PHE A 129 -3.72 8.20 -1.14
N GLN A 130 -5.00 8.06 -0.80
CA GLN A 130 -5.97 7.36 -1.64
C GLN A 130 -6.34 8.17 -2.89
N VAL A 131 -6.45 7.49 -4.03
CA VAL A 131 -6.97 8.06 -5.28
C VAL A 131 -8.42 7.69 -5.51
N THR A 132 -9.15 8.60 -6.13
CA THR A 132 -10.55 8.39 -6.55
C THR A 132 -10.75 8.51 -8.07
N THR A 133 -9.69 8.83 -8.81
CA THR A 133 -9.65 8.91 -10.27
C THR A 133 -8.39 8.21 -10.80
N PRO A 134 -8.31 7.89 -12.11
CA PRO A 134 -7.19 7.12 -12.65
C PRO A 134 -5.82 7.81 -12.49
N VAL A 135 -4.83 7.01 -12.11
CA VAL A 135 -3.41 7.36 -12.03
C VAL A 135 -2.70 6.81 -13.26
N VAL A 136 -1.85 7.63 -13.87
CA VAL A 136 -1.03 7.27 -15.03
C VAL A 136 0.44 7.56 -14.77
N GLY A 137 1.32 6.95 -15.56
CA GLY A 137 2.74 7.26 -15.60
C GLY A 137 3.60 6.27 -14.81
N THR A 138 4.78 6.76 -14.39
CA THR A 138 5.81 5.93 -13.78
C THR A 138 6.24 6.49 -12.44
N TRP A 139 5.95 5.73 -11.38
CA TRP A 139 6.48 5.97 -10.04
C TRP A 139 7.85 5.31 -9.94
N ARG A 140 8.90 6.09 -9.69
CA ARG A 140 10.26 5.56 -9.64
C ARG A 140 10.71 5.35 -8.19
N GLN A 141 11.44 4.28 -7.95
CA GLN A 141 12.10 3.97 -6.69
C GLN A 141 13.58 3.69 -6.97
N HIS A 142 14.46 3.96 -6.01
CA HIS A 142 15.87 3.64 -6.11
C HIS A 142 16.42 3.19 -4.76
N ILE A 143 17.05 2.01 -4.70
CA ILE A 143 17.74 1.58 -3.46
C ILE A 143 19.12 2.24 -3.45
N LEU A 144 19.25 3.36 -2.73
CA LEU A 144 20.48 4.17 -2.64
C LEU A 144 21.59 3.43 -1.90
N SER A 145 21.24 2.75 -0.82
CA SER A 145 22.16 1.93 -0.04
C SER A 145 21.42 0.78 0.63
N LEU A 146 22.13 -0.33 0.80
CA LEU A 146 21.66 -1.53 1.47
C LEU A 146 22.81 -2.10 2.30
N THR A 147 22.62 -2.19 3.61
CA THR A 147 23.66 -2.52 4.59
C THR A 147 23.13 -3.50 5.63
N GLY A 148 24.01 -4.31 6.21
CA GLY A 148 23.65 -5.35 7.19
C GLY A 148 23.97 -6.76 6.70
N ASP A 149 23.47 -7.75 7.43
CA ASP A 149 23.72 -9.18 7.19
C ASP A 149 22.56 -10.05 7.71
N ASP A 150 22.60 -11.35 7.45
CA ASP A 150 21.49 -12.25 7.79
C ASP A 150 21.27 -12.46 9.30
N ASN A 151 22.27 -12.18 10.15
CA ASN A 151 22.16 -12.31 11.61
C ASN A 151 21.55 -11.06 12.23
N ALA A 152 22.08 -9.89 11.85
CA ALA A 152 21.65 -8.58 12.36
C ALA A 152 20.35 -8.10 11.72
N GLY A 153 20.08 -8.51 10.48
CA GLY A 153 19.11 -7.87 9.59
C GLY A 153 19.76 -6.73 8.78
N TYR A 154 18.94 -6.10 7.95
CA TYR A 154 19.35 -5.11 6.96
C TYR A 154 18.71 -3.75 7.22
N THR A 155 19.43 -2.69 6.83
CA THR A 155 18.93 -1.31 6.71
C THR A 155 19.14 -0.84 5.28
N ALA A 156 18.07 -0.34 4.67
CA ALA A 156 18.07 0.24 3.33
C ALA A 156 17.70 1.72 3.38
N ILE A 157 18.32 2.52 2.52
CA ILE A 157 17.83 3.85 2.15
C ILE A 157 17.25 3.77 0.74
N VAL A 158 15.98 4.14 0.58
CA VAL A 158 15.25 4.09 -0.69
C VAL A 158 14.79 5.48 -1.08
N CYS A 159 15.14 5.93 -2.27
CA CYS A 159 14.66 7.19 -2.83
C CYS A 159 13.30 6.99 -3.50
N ASN A 160 12.37 7.91 -3.24
CA ASN A 160 11.03 7.94 -3.81
C ASN A 160 10.89 9.11 -4.79
N TRP A 161 10.54 8.81 -6.05
CA TRP A 161 10.34 9.77 -7.13
C TRP A 161 9.00 9.51 -7.82
N ASP A 162 7.95 10.02 -7.22
CA ASP A 162 6.54 9.86 -7.59
C ASP A 162 6.03 10.98 -8.52
N TYR A 163 6.80 12.06 -8.70
CA TYR A 163 6.48 13.17 -9.62
C TYR A 163 6.22 12.70 -11.06
N GLY A 164 6.75 11.54 -11.47
CA GLY A 164 6.50 10.94 -12.78
C GLY A 164 5.09 10.36 -12.98
N THR A 165 4.17 10.63 -12.05
CA THR A 165 2.78 10.19 -12.07
C THR A 165 1.81 11.35 -12.12
N GLY A 166 0.65 11.12 -12.73
CA GLY A 166 -0.43 12.10 -12.82
C GLY A 166 -1.78 11.48 -12.48
N VAL A 167 -2.59 12.20 -11.69
CA VAL A 167 -3.98 11.86 -11.38
C VAL A 167 -4.91 12.64 -12.28
N GLN A 168 -5.88 11.94 -12.88
CA GLN A 168 -6.82 12.53 -13.84
C GLN A 168 -7.71 13.59 -13.19
N GLN A 169 -7.79 14.75 -13.83
CA GLN A 169 -8.59 15.90 -13.42
C GLN A 169 -9.92 15.96 -14.19
N SER A 170 -10.88 16.75 -13.70
CA SER A 170 -12.22 16.88 -14.32
C SER A 170 -12.23 17.46 -15.73
N ASP A 171 -11.17 18.17 -16.14
CA ASP A 171 -10.93 18.68 -17.49
C ASP A 171 -10.15 17.69 -18.39
N GLY A 172 -9.99 16.44 -17.97
CA GLY A 172 -9.31 15.38 -18.72
C GLY A 172 -7.78 15.48 -18.76
N GLN A 173 -7.21 16.56 -18.25
CA GLN A 173 -5.78 16.70 -18.02
C GLN A 173 -5.35 15.94 -16.77
N TYR A 174 -4.04 15.81 -16.56
CA TYR A 174 -3.43 15.10 -15.45
C TYR A 174 -2.56 16.04 -14.62
N SER A 175 -2.47 15.78 -13.32
CA SER A 175 -1.48 16.45 -12.46
C SER A 175 -1.05 15.57 -11.32
N TYR A 176 0.20 15.75 -10.89
CA TYR A 176 0.71 15.20 -9.66
C TYR A 176 -0.23 15.46 -8.47
N GLU A 177 -0.50 14.43 -7.66
CA GLU A 177 -1.52 14.48 -6.61
C GLU A 177 -1.09 15.33 -5.42
N TYR A 178 0.13 15.09 -4.91
CA TYR A 178 0.74 15.88 -3.86
C TYR A 178 1.32 17.19 -4.39
N ARG A 179 0.56 17.94 -5.21
CA ARG A 179 0.97 19.29 -5.56
C ARG A 179 1.33 20.04 -4.27
N PRO A 180 2.46 20.77 -4.25
CA PRO A 180 2.68 21.71 -3.16
C PRO A 180 1.41 22.55 -2.97
N ARG A 181 0.94 22.64 -1.73
CA ARG A 181 -0.24 23.47 -1.38
C ARG A 181 -0.08 24.83 -2.06
N PRO A 182 -1.14 25.52 -2.51
CA PRO A 182 -1.01 26.72 -3.36
C PRO A 182 -0.09 27.86 -2.86
N ASN A 183 0.31 27.85 -1.58
CA ASN A 183 1.23 28.80 -0.96
C ASN A 183 2.63 28.22 -0.65
N LEU A 184 2.95 27.02 -1.12
CA LEU A 184 4.18 26.29 -0.82
C LEU A 184 5.11 26.37 -2.03
N THR A 185 6.15 27.19 -1.95
CA THR A 185 7.13 27.31 -3.04
C THR A 185 7.84 25.97 -3.25
N PRO A 186 7.85 25.39 -4.47
CA PRO A 186 8.62 24.20 -4.76
C PRO A 186 10.11 24.40 -4.44
N SER A 187 10.71 23.39 -3.82
CA SER A 187 12.13 23.36 -3.47
C SER A 187 12.86 22.32 -4.31
N ILE A 188 14.20 22.31 -4.27
CA ILE A 188 15.01 21.28 -4.92
C ILE A 188 14.62 19.85 -4.50
N SER A 189 14.08 19.69 -3.28
CA SER A 189 13.59 18.42 -2.71
C SER A 189 12.15 18.06 -3.12
N THR A 190 11.40 18.92 -3.81
CA THR A 190 9.99 18.60 -4.10
C THR A 190 9.89 17.46 -5.13
N GLY A 191 9.01 16.50 -4.86
CA GLY A 191 8.90 15.23 -5.61
C GLY A 191 9.99 14.20 -5.30
N THR A 192 10.88 14.44 -4.33
CA THR A 192 11.90 13.48 -3.92
C THR A 192 11.93 13.36 -2.40
N GLY A 193 11.98 12.13 -1.91
CA GLY A 193 12.11 11.86 -0.48
C GLY A 193 12.81 10.53 -0.22
N PRO A 194 13.73 10.46 0.75
CA PRO A 194 14.27 9.19 1.19
C PRO A 194 13.28 8.47 2.11
N LEU A 195 13.35 7.15 2.15
CA LEU A 195 12.79 6.29 3.18
C LEU A 195 13.91 5.44 3.77
N ARG A 196 13.92 5.25 5.09
CA ARG A 196 14.79 4.29 5.77
C ARG A 196 13.98 3.07 6.16
N ILE A 197 14.30 1.93 5.58
CA ILE A 197 13.57 0.67 5.78
C ILE A 197 14.50 -0.31 6.51
N THR A 198 14.02 -0.90 7.60
CA THR A 198 14.73 -1.98 8.29
C THR A 198 13.97 -3.29 8.13
N LEU A 199 14.70 -4.38 7.87
CA LEU A 199 14.11 -5.69 7.60
C LEU A 199 14.99 -6.82 8.13
N LYS A 200 14.37 -7.94 8.50
CA LYS A 200 15.06 -9.13 9.00
C LYS A 200 14.70 -10.37 8.17
N PRO A 201 15.67 -11.20 7.77
CA PRO A 201 15.38 -12.47 7.11
C PRO A 201 14.75 -13.50 8.05
N PRO A 202 14.13 -14.55 7.49
CA PRO A 202 13.80 -15.74 8.25
C PRO A 202 15.05 -16.46 8.76
N SER A 203 14.88 -17.28 9.80
CA SER A 203 15.92 -18.13 10.38
C SER A 203 16.41 -19.27 9.47
N SER A 204 15.75 -19.48 8.34
CA SER A 204 16.10 -20.44 7.30
C SER A 204 16.19 -19.70 5.96
N ASN A 205 17.28 -19.91 5.21
CA ASN A 205 17.48 -19.23 3.92
C ASN A 205 16.24 -19.34 3.01
N PRO A 206 15.63 -18.21 2.63
CA PRO A 206 14.55 -18.21 1.64
C PRO A 206 15.11 -18.59 0.28
N ALA A 207 14.28 -19.20 -0.56
CA ALA A 207 14.69 -19.64 -1.90
C ALA A 207 15.19 -18.45 -2.74
N THR A 208 16.37 -18.59 -3.33
CA THR A 208 17.15 -17.51 -3.97
C THR A 208 16.89 -17.36 -5.48
N ALA A 209 15.74 -17.85 -5.97
CA ALA A 209 15.40 -17.72 -7.39
C ALA A 209 15.26 -16.24 -7.79
N PRO A 210 16.00 -15.74 -8.81
CA PRO A 210 15.94 -14.34 -9.21
C PRO A 210 14.52 -13.89 -9.56
N GLN A 211 14.04 -12.83 -8.91
CA GLN A 211 12.70 -12.27 -9.13
C GLN A 211 12.73 -11.28 -10.29
N HIS A 212 12.59 -11.81 -11.50
CA HIS A 212 12.60 -11.07 -12.75
C HIS A 212 11.51 -11.58 -13.70
N GLY A 213 10.89 -10.67 -14.46
CA GLY A 213 9.90 -10.97 -15.48
C GLY A 213 9.21 -9.69 -15.96
N SER A 214 8.04 -9.82 -16.59
CA SER A 214 7.27 -8.69 -17.12
C SER A 214 5.96 -8.42 -16.37
N ALA A 215 5.63 -9.19 -15.33
CA ALA A 215 4.41 -8.98 -14.57
C ALA A 215 4.54 -7.72 -13.69
N PRO A 216 3.49 -6.89 -13.56
CA PRO A 216 3.56 -5.68 -12.74
C PRO A 216 3.45 -6.00 -11.24
N SER A 217 3.07 -7.22 -10.87
CA SER A 217 2.95 -7.68 -9.48
C SER A 217 3.20 -9.20 -9.39
N PRO A 218 3.69 -9.69 -8.24
CA PRO A 218 3.90 -11.11 -8.03
C PRO A 218 2.56 -11.83 -7.77
N THR A 219 2.44 -13.06 -8.25
CA THR A 219 1.25 -13.89 -8.06
C THR A 219 1.37 -14.88 -6.88
N ALA A 220 2.51 -14.89 -6.20
CA ALA A 220 2.83 -15.75 -5.06
C ALA A 220 3.47 -14.93 -3.94
N ASP A 221 3.61 -15.52 -2.75
CA ASP A 221 4.26 -14.88 -1.60
C ASP A 221 5.77 -14.73 -1.85
N VAL A 222 6.19 -13.49 -2.11
CA VAL A 222 7.60 -13.10 -2.29
C VAL A 222 8.28 -12.68 -0.97
N PHE A 223 7.51 -12.48 0.10
CA PHE A 223 8.06 -12.15 1.41
C PHE A 223 8.49 -13.42 2.17
N GLY A 224 7.73 -14.50 2.03
CA GLY A 224 7.96 -15.75 2.74
C GLY A 224 8.12 -15.52 4.24
N GLY A 225 9.28 -15.83 4.78
CA GLY A 225 9.57 -15.62 6.21
C GLY A 225 10.18 -14.27 6.59
N TRP A 226 10.42 -13.34 5.65
CA TRP A 226 10.99 -12.02 5.94
C TRP A 226 10.06 -11.14 6.77
N ARG A 227 10.62 -10.18 7.51
CA ARG A 227 9.87 -9.18 8.28
C ARG A 227 10.40 -7.77 8.01
N ILE A 228 9.50 -6.84 7.70
CA ILE A 228 9.76 -5.40 7.76
C ILE A 228 9.59 -4.97 9.22
N LEU A 229 10.57 -4.22 9.76
CA LEU A 229 10.62 -3.82 11.16
C LEU A 229 10.27 -2.34 11.35
N THR A 230 10.87 -1.47 10.55
CA THR A 230 10.54 -0.03 10.45
C THR A 230 10.54 0.42 8.99
N ALA A 231 9.79 1.48 8.70
CA ALA A 231 9.85 2.22 7.44
C ALA A 231 9.68 3.72 7.74
N ASP A 232 10.79 4.37 8.06
CA ASP A 232 10.81 5.78 8.42
C ASP A 232 10.81 6.64 7.15
N HIS A 233 9.92 7.65 7.08
CA HIS A 233 9.88 8.63 5.98
C HIS A 233 10.16 10.07 6.46
N LEU A 234 10.51 10.22 7.75
CA LEU A 234 10.94 11.46 8.39
C LEU A 234 12.25 11.18 9.16
N ASN A 235 13.04 12.22 9.41
CA ASN A 235 14.13 12.17 10.41
C ASN A 235 13.56 11.76 11.78
N THR A 236 14.37 11.23 12.69
CA THR A 236 13.91 10.68 13.97
C THR A 236 14.20 11.56 15.20
N ASP A 237 14.55 12.84 15.02
CA ASP A 237 14.91 13.75 16.13
C ASP A 237 13.72 14.14 17.05
N ILE A 238 12.47 14.05 16.59
CA ILE A 238 11.29 14.55 17.34
C ILE A 238 10.63 13.51 18.24
N TRP A 239 11.11 12.26 18.22
CA TRP A 239 10.60 11.10 18.96
C TRP A 239 11.50 10.88 20.20
N MET A 240 11.37 11.76 21.19
CA MET A 240 12.34 11.88 22.30
C MET A 240 12.50 10.61 23.16
N ASP A 241 11.47 9.77 23.23
CA ASP A 241 11.48 8.52 24.00
C ASP A 241 12.00 7.30 23.21
N GLU A 242 12.61 7.53 22.03
CA GLU A 242 13.00 6.48 21.09
C GLU A 242 14.44 6.56 20.59
N PRO A 243 15.01 5.45 20.07
CA PRO A 243 16.30 5.47 19.39
C PRO A 243 16.30 6.44 18.21
N ASN A 244 17.24 7.41 18.21
CA ASN A 244 17.41 8.33 17.10
C ASN A 244 18.23 7.68 15.96
N ASP A 245 17.64 6.66 15.31
CA ASP A 245 18.31 5.83 14.30
C ASP A 245 18.54 6.54 12.95
N TRP A 246 17.85 7.65 12.71
CA TRP A 246 17.94 8.46 11.50
C TRP A 246 17.89 9.96 11.81
N PRO A 247 18.95 10.49 12.48
CA PRO A 247 18.98 11.86 12.93
C PRO A 247 18.89 12.84 11.75
N ARG A 248 18.39 14.06 12.01
CA ARG A 248 18.08 15.05 10.98
C ARG A 248 19.21 15.33 9.99
N GLU A 249 20.45 15.38 10.45
CA GLU A 249 21.60 15.58 9.57
C GLU A 249 21.76 14.40 8.58
N LYS A 250 21.65 13.16 9.04
CA LYS A 250 21.73 11.98 8.18
C LYS A 250 20.54 11.90 7.22
N PHE A 251 19.33 12.21 7.69
CA PHE A 251 18.14 12.33 6.82
C PHE A 251 18.33 13.37 5.71
N TYR A 252 18.91 14.54 6.00
CA TYR A 252 19.18 15.56 4.98
C TYR A 252 20.31 15.17 4.03
N GLN A 253 21.32 14.43 4.49
CA GLN A 253 22.35 13.85 3.63
C GLN A 253 21.75 12.83 2.66
N ASP A 254 20.91 11.92 3.15
CA ASP A 254 20.22 10.91 2.35
C ASP A 254 19.24 11.54 1.35
N ASN A 255 18.52 12.59 1.75
CA ASN A 255 17.67 13.35 0.84
C ASN A 255 18.48 14.06 -0.26
N LYS A 256 19.65 14.62 0.05
CA LYS A 256 20.57 15.20 -0.96
C LYS A 256 21.09 14.15 -1.94
N ALA A 257 21.41 12.95 -1.46
CA ALA A 257 21.79 11.83 -2.32
C ALA A 257 20.63 11.39 -3.23
N CYS A 258 19.40 11.29 -2.70
CA CYS A 258 18.20 11.02 -3.49
C CYS A 258 17.84 12.13 -4.50
N ILE A 259 18.24 13.37 -4.27
CA ILE A 259 18.16 14.45 -5.26
C ILE A 259 19.20 14.23 -6.37
N ALA A 260 20.43 13.82 -6.02
CA ALA A 260 21.54 13.64 -6.94
C ALA A 260 21.37 12.43 -7.87
N GLU A 261 20.84 11.31 -7.37
CA GLU A 261 20.52 10.10 -8.15
C GLU A 261 19.19 10.21 -8.94
N SER A 262 18.49 11.35 -8.83
CA SER A 262 17.18 11.53 -9.47
C SER A 262 17.31 11.49 -11.01
N PRO A 263 16.48 10.71 -11.71
CA PRO A 263 16.62 10.50 -13.16
C PRO A 263 16.22 11.72 -14.01
N ASP A 264 15.64 12.75 -13.39
CA ASP A 264 15.20 13.96 -14.05
C ASP A 264 15.76 15.22 -13.35
N PRO A 265 16.22 16.23 -14.12
CA PRO A 265 16.70 17.49 -13.56
C PRO A 265 15.56 18.25 -12.85
N TYR A 266 15.93 19.20 -11.98
CA TYR A 266 14.98 19.94 -11.16
C TYR A 266 13.86 20.59 -11.97
N GLU A 267 14.17 21.16 -13.12
CA GLU A 267 13.23 21.84 -14.00
C GLU A 267 12.16 20.89 -14.55
N LYS A 268 12.54 19.63 -14.85
CA LYS A 268 11.61 18.60 -15.33
C LYS A 268 10.77 18.02 -14.20
N ARG A 269 11.34 17.88 -12.99
CA ARG A 269 10.55 17.55 -11.79
C ARG A 269 9.53 18.65 -11.48
N LEU A 270 9.97 19.91 -11.50
CA LEU A 270 9.14 21.09 -11.29
C LEU A 270 8.01 21.18 -12.31
N PHE A 271 8.29 20.90 -13.60
CA PHE A 271 7.28 20.78 -14.65
C PHE A 271 6.17 19.81 -14.23
N TYR A 272 6.48 18.55 -13.90
CA TYR A 272 5.46 17.56 -13.52
C TYR A 272 4.65 17.92 -12.27
N ILE A 273 5.31 18.53 -11.30
CA ILE A 273 4.73 18.88 -9.99
C ILE A 273 3.80 20.11 -10.08
N THR A 274 3.96 20.95 -11.10
CA THR A 274 3.23 22.21 -11.26
C THR A 274 2.27 22.18 -12.47
N GLY A 275 1.11 22.81 -12.33
CA GLY A 275 0.13 22.92 -13.42
C GLY A 275 -0.68 21.65 -13.72
N LYS A 276 -1.14 21.53 -14.96
CA LYS A 276 -1.89 20.40 -15.51
C LYS A 276 -1.30 20.10 -16.89
N HIS A 277 -1.17 18.82 -17.22
CA HIS A 277 -0.50 18.34 -18.43
C HIS A 277 -1.33 17.26 -19.14
N PRO A 278 -1.16 17.07 -20.46
CA PRO A 278 -1.75 15.93 -21.18
C PRO A 278 -1.19 14.59 -20.69
N LYS A 279 -1.95 13.50 -20.92
CA LYS A 279 -1.52 12.13 -20.55
C LYS A 279 -0.16 11.73 -21.14
N SER A 280 0.18 12.26 -22.32
CA SER A 280 1.43 11.99 -23.04
C SER A 280 2.69 12.29 -22.21
N ASP A 281 2.60 13.24 -21.30
CA ASP A 281 3.76 13.74 -20.57
C ASP A 281 4.14 12.80 -19.42
N TYR A 282 3.17 11.97 -18.98
CA TYR A 282 3.31 10.92 -17.97
C TYR A 282 3.37 9.52 -18.62
N PRO A 283 4.46 9.15 -19.32
CA PRO A 283 4.56 7.84 -19.93
C PRO A 283 4.64 6.73 -18.87
N THR A 284 3.85 5.69 -19.07
CA THR A 284 3.89 4.45 -18.30
C THR A 284 4.99 3.56 -18.88
N LEU A 285 6.13 3.48 -18.21
CA LEU A 285 7.20 2.55 -18.55
C LEU A 285 6.79 1.10 -18.18
N PRO A 286 7.38 0.06 -18.80
CA PRO A 286 7.21 -1.31 -18.31
C PRO A 286 7.71 -1.45 -16.86
N ALA A 287 7.17 -2.41 -16.11
CA ALA A 287 7.70 -2.75 -14.80
C ALA A 287 9.13 -3.31 -14.96
N GLU A 288 10.10 -2.67 -14.32
CA GLU A 288 11.53 -2.99 -14.47
C GLU A 288 12.26 -2.92 -13.13
N PRO A 289 12.91 -4.01 -12.67
CA PRO A 289 12.61 -5.38 -13.09
C PRO A 289 11.16 -5.72 -12.72
N GLY A 290 10.43 -6.38 -13.62
CA GLY A 290 9.10 -6.89 -13.31
C GLY A 290 9.16 -8.20 -12.53
N TRP A 291 8.00 -8.74 -12.19
CA TRP A 291 7.86 -9.99 -11.44
C TRP A 291 7.74 -11.21 -12.39
N PRO A 292 8.11 -12.42 -11.92
CA PRO A 292 7.82 -13.66 -12.63
C PRO A 292 6.32 -13.81 -12.95
N ALA A 293 6.01 -14.53 -14.03
CA ALA A 293 4.63 -14.84 -14.38
C ALA A 293 4.05 -15.94 -13.47
N ALA A 294 2.72 -16.09 -13.47
CA ALA A 294 2.09 -17.19 -12.76
C ALA A 294 2.54 -18.55 -13.32
N GLY A 295 3.14 -19.39 -12.47
CA GLY A 295 3.48 -20.78 -12.82
C GLY A 295 4.84 -20.99 -13.48
N THR A 296 5.78 -20.06 -13.35
CA THR A 296 7.21 -20.24 -13.71
C THR A 296 8.07 -20.55 -12.49
#